data_AF-A0A7G9GT25-F1
#
_entry.id   AF-A0A7G9GT25-F1
#
_cell.length_a   1.000
_cell.length_b   1.000
_cell.length_c   1.000
_cell.angle_alpha   90.00
_cell.angle_beta   90.00
_cell.angle_gamma   90.00
#
_symmetry.space_group_name_H-M   'P 1'
#
loop_
_entity.id
_entity.type
_entity.pdbx_description
1 polymer ?
#
loop_
_entity_poly.entity_id
_entity_poly.type
_entity_poly.pdbx_seq_one_letter_code
_entity_poly.pdbx_strand_id
1 'polypeptide(L)'
;MNHYIKIKVKYLILSLIVVVLACGIHVFYIWCADHPEICISVGGSSAGRNLKIEAPYISFTGKNGIDSSASAELKLFMIHSTHEVVCSNLKDEYKASDIKLDIEEQDKQLLFKYHGTATTFDGKTVDFEKEETVYFDLDAEITRHNSSS
;
A
#
# COMPACT_ATOMS: atom_id res chain seq x y z
N MET A 1 0.20 57.57 -23.14
CA MET A 1 -0.49 56.33 -23.59
C MET A 1 0.43 55.10 -23.60
N ASN A 2 1.59 55.14 -24.28
CA ASN A 2 2.54 54.00 -24.33
C ASN A 2 3.09 53.53 -22.98
N HIS A 3 3.30 54.43 -22.00
CA HIS A 3 3.85 54.06 -20.70
C HIS A 3 2.86 53.25 -19.84
N TYR A 4 1.57 53.57 -19.89
CA TYR A 4 0.52 52.86 -19.17
C TYR A 4 0.31 51.43 -19.72
N ILE A 5 0.38 51.28 -21.05
CA ILE A 5 0.27 49.97 -21.72
C ILE A 5 1.47 49.09 -21.35
N LYS A 6 2.70 49.62 -21.36
CA LYS A 6 3.90 48.86 -20.94
C LYS A 6 3.84 48.38 -19.49
N ILE A 7 3.34 49.23 -18.58
CA ILE A 7 3.12 48.84 -17.17
C ILE A 7 2.11 47.69 -17.08
N LYS A 8 0.95 47.83 -17.73
CA LYS A 8 -0.13 46.83 -17.67
C LYS A 8 0.30 45.48 -18.24
N VAL A 9 1.07 45.48 -19.35
CA VAL A 9 1.63 44.25 -19.96
C VAL A 9 2.66 43.59 -19.03
N LYS A 10 3.54 44.36 -18.37
CA LYS A 10 4.52 43.82 -17.42
C LYS A 10 3.84 43.12 -16.23
N TYR A 11 2.80 43.72 -15.66
CA TYR A 11 2.04 43.10 -14.56
C TYR A 11 1.23 41.87 -15.01
N LEU A 12 0.72 41.86 -16.24
CA LEU A 12 0.03 40.69 -16.80
C LEU A 12 0.99 39.50 -16.97
N ILE A 13 2.19 39.74 -17.50
CA ILE A 13 3.23 38.70 -17.63
C ILE A 13 3.66 38.20 -16.24
N LEU A 14 3.85 39.10 -15.27
CA LEU A 14 4.19 38.73 -13.90
C LEU A 14 3.08 37.87 -13.25
N SER A 15 1.83 38.26 -13.43
CA SER A 15 0.68 37.49 -12.95
C SER A 15 0.63 36.10 -13.58
N LEU A 16 0.92 35.97 -14.87
CA LEU A 16 0.97 34.68 -15.55
C LEU A 16 2.04 33.77 -14.95
N ILE A 17 3.25 34.30 -14.70
CA ILE A 17 4.35 33.55 -14.09
C ILE A 17 3.95 33.05 -12.70
N VAL A 18 3.33 33.91 -11.89
CA VAL A 18 2.85 33.53 -10.55
C VAL A 18 1.80 32.42 -10.63
N VAL A 19 0.87 32.50 -11.58
CA VAL A 19 -0.15 31.45 -11.80
C VAL A 19 0.50 30.13 -12.20
N VAL A 20 1.47 30.14 -13.12
CA VAL A 20 2.19 28.91 -13.54
C VAL A 20 2.94 28.29 -12.36
N LEU A 21 3.60 29.11 -11.54
CA LEU A 21 4.29 28.63 -10.34
C LEU A 21 3.32 28.04 -9.30
N ALA A 22 2.19 28.72 -9.05
CA ALA A 22 1.17 28.23 -8.14
C ALA A 22 0.55 26.91 -8.61
N CYS A 23 0.28 26.76 -9.91
CA CYS A 23 -0.18 25.50 -10.50
C CYS A 23 0.87 24.40 -10.35
N GLY A 24 2.15 24.69 -10.58
CA GLY A 24 3.23 23.71 -10.41
C GLY A 24 3.33 23.19 -8.97
N ILE A 25 3.26 24.08 -7.98
CA ILE A 25 3.27 23.71 -6.56
C ILE A 25 2.04 22.86 -6.22
N HIS A 26 0.86 23.20 -6.75
CA HIS A 26 -0.37 22.45 -6.50
C HIS A 26 -0.31 21.03 -7.10
N VAL A 27 0.18 20.89 -8.34
CA VAL A 27 0.36 19.59 -8.98
C VAL A 27 1.38 18.74 -8.21
N PHE A 28 2.48 19.36 -7.76
CA PHE A 28 3.46 18.66 -6.92
C PHE A 28 2.87 18.19 -5.59
N TYR A 29 2.03 19.02 -4.96
CA TYR A 29 1.36 18.66 -3.71
C TYR A 29 0.44 17.44 -3.87
N ILE A 30 -0.40 17.43 -4.92
CA ILE A 30 -1.28 16.29 -5.23
C ILE A 30 -0.45 15.03 -5.48
N TRP A 31 0.63 15.14 -6.26
CA TRP A 31 1.50 14.02 -6.54
C TRP A 31 2.13 13.44 -5.26
N CYS A 32 2.63 14.26 -4.34
CA CYS A 32 3.17 13.78 -3.08
C CYS A 32 2.10 13.08 -2.20
N ALA A 33 0.87 13.60 -2.18
CA ALA A 33 -0.23 13.01 -1.43
C ALA A 33 -0.67 11.65 -1.99
N ASP A 34 -0.63 11.47 -3.31
CA ASP A 34 -0.99 10.23 -4.01
C ASP A 34 0.19 9.24 -4.13
N HIS A 35 1.42 9.65 -3.81
CA HIS A 35 2.62 8.79 -3.79
C HIS A 35 3.31 8.82 -2.41
N PRO A 36 2.64 8.39 -1.32
CA PRO A 36 3.28 8.23 -0.02
C PRO A 36 4.38 7.17 -0.06
N GLU A 37 5.27 7.21 0.93
CA GLU A 37 6.27 6.17 1.17
C GLU A 37 5.62 5.03 1.98
N ILE A 38 5.94 3.78 1.63
CA ILE A 38 5.15 2.62 2.02
C ILE A 38 6.08 1.55 2.54
N CYS A 39 6.03 1.29 3.83
CA CYS A 39 6.84 0.27 4.45
C CYS A 39 5.98 -0.98 4.66
N ILE A 40 6.39 -2.10 4.07
CA ILE A 40 5.72 -3.39 4.22
C ILE A 40 6.64 -4.32 5.00
N SER A 41 6.15 -4.77 6.15
CA SER A 41 6.79 -5.79 6.97
C SER A 41 5.86 -6.99 7.10
N VAL A 42 6.44 -8.17 7.23
CA VAL A 42 5.69 -9.40 7.50
C VAL A 42 6.01 -9.83 8.92
N GLY A 43 4.99 -10.23 9.67
CA GLY A 43 5.17 -10.68 11.04
C GLY A 43 4.18 -11.75 11.45
N GLY A 44 4.48 -12.39 12.58
CA GLY A 44 3.65 -13.44 13.14
C GLY A 44 2.26 -12.93 13.52
N SER A 45 1.24 -13.53 12.92
CA SER A 45 -0.16 -13.27 13.23
C SER A 45 -0.92 -14.59 13.40
N SER A 46 -2.19 -14.50 13.78
CA SER A 46 -3.04 -15.65 14.00
C SER A 46 -4.47 -15.35 13.56
N ALA A 47 -5.02 -16.23 12.72
CA ALA A 47 -6.41 -16.22 12.34
C ALA A 47 -7.32 -16.89 13.40
N GLY A 48 -6.78 -17.34 14.53
CA GLY A 48 -7.56 -18.00 15.58
C GLY A 48 -6.73 -18.96 16.41
N ARG A 49 -7.36 -19.56 17.43
CA ARG A 49 -6.66 -20.29 18.51
C ARG A 49 -5.58 -21.30 18.06
N ASN A 50 -5.74 -21.93 16.89
CA ASN A 50 -4.79 -22.88 16.30
C ASN A 50 -4.39 -22.56 14.84
N LEU A 51 -4.79 -21.39 14.32
CA LEU A 51 -4.53 -20.99 12.94
C LEU A 51 -3.42 -19.94 12.95
N LYS A 52 -2.18 -20.35 12.69
CA LYS A 52 -1.06 -19.45 12.50
C LYS A 52 -0.97 -19.07 11.04
N ILE A 53 -0.91 -17.76 10.80
CA ILE A 53 -0.72 -17.18 9.48
C ILE A 53 0.03 -15.87 9.65
N GLU A 54 1.11 -15.67 8.92
CA GLU A 54 1.80 -14.39 8.91
C GLU A 54 0.94 -13.30 8.24
N ALA A 55 0.97 -12.09 8.81
CA ALA A 55 0.20 -10.96 8.32
C ALA A 55 1.10 -9.86 7.73
N PRO A 56 0.61 -9.15 6.71
CA PRO A 56 1.26 -7.94 6.22
C PRO A 56 0.98 -6.79 7.20
N TYR A 57 2.06 -6.20 7.71
CA TYR A 57 2.04 -4.94 8.45
C TYR A 57 2.53 -3.83 7.55
N ILE A 58 1.61 -2.94 7.19
CA ILE A 58 1.87 -1.88 6.23
C ILE A 58 1.72 -0.54 6.95
N SER A 59 2.77 0.26 6.89
CA SER A 59 2.73 1.65 7.34
C SER A 59 2.94 2.59 6.16
N PHE A 60 2.24 3.71 6.20
CA PHE A 60 2.44 4.82 5.27
C PHE A 60 3.08 5.98 6.01
N THR A 61 4.01 6.64 5.35
CA THR A 61 4.47 7.95 5.77
C THR A 61 4.30 8.94 4.62
N GLY A 62 3.87 10.14 5.00
CA GLY A 62 3.68 11.22 4.05
C GLY A 62 4.98 11.58 3.35
N LYS A 63 4.97 11.64 2.02
CA LYS A 63 6.15 11.99 1.24
C LYS A 63 6.44 13.47 1.40
N ASN A 64 7.68 13.82 1.71
CA ASN A 64 8.12 15.21 1.91
C ASN A 64 7.28 15.99 2.96
N GLY A 65 6.71 15.32 3.96
CA GLY A 65 5.88 15.93 5.00
C GLY A 65 4.46 16.31 4.54
N ILE A 66 4.00 15.76 3.41
CA ILE A 66 2.62 15.90 2.92
C ILE A 66 1.86 14.63 3.28
N ASP A 67 0.72 14.80 3.98
CA ASP A 67 -0.14 13.69 4.37
C ASP A 67 -0.65 12.90 3.15
N SER A 68 -0.84 11.60 3.33
CA SER A 68 -1.37 10.71 2.31
C SER A 68 -2.82 11.05 1.94
N SER A 69 -3.18 10.86 0.68
CA SER A 69 -4.55 11.06 0.21
C SER A 69 -5.49 9.94 0.67
N ALA A 70 -6.80 10.21 0.66
CA ALA A 70 -7.83 9.18 0.90
C ALA A 70 -7.76 8.02 -0.12
N SER A 71 -7.21 8.25 -1.31
CA SER A 71 -7.00 7.18 -2.30
C SER A 71 -5.94 6.19 -1.82
N ALA A 72 -4.84 6.68 -1.24
CA ALA A 72 -3.81 5.83 -0.66
C ALA A 72 -4.33 5.04 0.55
N GLU A 73 -5.12 5.65 1.42
CA GLU A 73 -5.76 4.96 2.56
C GLU A 73 -6.73 3.87 2.11
N LEU A 74 -7.55 4.12 1.08
CA LEU A 74 -8.45 3.11 0.54
C LEU A 74 -7.69 1.89 0.02
N LYS A 75 -6.53 2.10 -0.61
CA LYS A 75 -5.66 1.00 -1.08
C LYS A 75 -5.11 0.17 0.09
N LEU A 76 -4.73 0.80 1.19
CA LEU A 76 -4.34 0.09 2.41
C LEU A 76 -5.47 -0.80 2.94
N PHE A 77 -6.68 -0.24 2.99
CA PHE A 77 -7.85 -1.00 3.40
C PHE A 77 -8.08 -2.22 2.51
N MET A 78 -7.91 -2.09 1.19
CA MET A 78 -8.00 -3.24 0.27
C MET A 78 -6.98 -4.32 0.61
N ILE A 79 -5.73 -3.96 0.91
CA ILE A 79 -4.71 -4.94 1.28
C ILE A 79 -5.09 -5.70 2.56
N HIS A 80 -5.50 -4.98 3.61
CA HIS A 80 -5.96 -5.61 4.84
C HIS A 80 -7.18 -6.49 4.62
N SER A 81 -8.13 -6.04 3.80
CA SER A 81 -9.33 -6.79 3.47
C SER A 81 -9.00 -8.08 2.72
N THR A 82 -8.07 -8.06 1.75
CA THR A 82 -7.63 -9.27 1.04
C THR A 82 -7.02 -10.28 2.00
N HIS A 83 -6.16 -9.82 2.91
CA HIS A 83 -5.59 -10.70 3.94
C HIS A 83 -6.67 -11.28 4.87
N GLU A 84 -7.62 -10.47 5.33
CA GLU A 84 -8.70 -10.95 6.21
C GLU A 84 -9.61 -11.98 5.52
N VAL A 85 -9.85 -11.85 4.21
CA VAL A 85 -10.57 -12.86 3.43
C VAL A 85 -9.84 -14.20 3.47
N VAL A 86 -8.51 -14.21 3.32
CA VAL A 86 -7.70 -15.44 3.43
C VAL A 86 -7.81 -16.02 4.85
N CYS A 87 -7.69 -15.19 5.88
CA CYS A 87 -7.86 -15.59 7.28
C CYS A 87 -9.26 -16.18 7.56
N SER A 88 -10.32 -15.61 6.97
CA SER A 88 -11.68 -16.12 7.11
C SER A 88 -11.83 -17.50 6.48
N ASN A 89 -11.35 -17.68 5.24
CA ASN A 89 -11.41 -18.97 4.56
C ASN A 89 -10.64 -20.05 5.33
N LEU A 90 -9.51 -19.69 5.94
CA LEU A 90 -8.77 -20.63 6.79
C LEU A 90 -9.55 -21.09 8.02
N LYS A 91 -10.34 -20.20 8.64
CA LYS A 91 -11.20 -20.56 9.79
C LYS A 91 -12.31 -21.53 9.40
N ASP A 92 -12.83 -21.39 8.17
CA ASP A 92 -13.96 -22.18 7.69
C ASP A 92 -13.53 -23.57 7.20
N GLU A 93 -12.31 -23.68 6.66
CA GLU A 93 -11.82 -24.91 6.02
C GLU A 93 -10.89 -25.75 6.90
N TYR A 94 -10.19 -25.12 7.86
CA TYR A 94 -9.11 -25.77 8.60
C TYR A 94 -9.24 -25.62 10.12
N LYS A 95 -8.78 -26.67 10.82
CA LYS A 95 -8.72 -26.73 12.27
C LYS A 95 -7.44 -26.11 12.83
N ALA A 96 -6.34 -26.22 12.09
CA ALA A 96 -5.05 -25.65 12.44
C ALA A 96 -4.24 -25.29 11.20
N SER A 97 -3.33 -24.33 11.30
CA SER A 97 -2.45 -23.91 10.20
C SER A 97 -1.11 -23.40 10.70
N ASP A 98 -0.11 -23.52 9.85
CA ASP A 98 1.18 -22.85 9.97
C ASP A 98 1.56 -22.33 8.57
N ILE A 99 1.15 -21.10 8.28
CA ILE A 99 1.24 -20.47 6.97
C ILE A 99 2.12 -19.22 7.07
N LYS A 100 3.06 -19.09 6.13
CA LYS A 100 3.92 -17.93 5.94
C LYS A 100 3.41 -17.09 4.78
N LEU A 101 3.83 -15.83 4.76
CA LEU A 101 3.46 -14.87 3.74
C LEU A 101 4.71 -14.24 3.13
N ASP A 102 4.94 -14.48 1.85
CA ASP A 102 5.89 -13.71 1.06
C ASP A 102 5.16 -12.64 0.26
N ILE A 103 5.77 -11.46 0.15
CA ILE A 103 5.24 -10.34 -0.64
C ILE A 103 6.27 -9.97 -1.69
N GLU A 104 5.85 -10.01 -2.95
CA GLU A 104 6.64 -9.62 -4.11
C GLU A 104 5.98 -8.45 -4.83
N GLU A 105 6.79 -7.59 -5.43
CA GLU A 105 6.31 -6.55 -6.35
C GLU A 105 6.45 -7.03 -7.79
N GLN A 106 5.36 -6.96 -8.56
CA GLN A 106 5.37 -7.16 -10.01
C GLN A 106 4.52 -6.10 -10.67
N ASP A 107 5.08 -5.34 -11.62
CA ASP A 107 4.35 -4.33 -12.40
C ASP A 107 3.49 -3.37 -11.57
N LYS A 108 4.04 -2.85 -10.45
CA LYS A 108 3.36 -2.00 -9.46
C LYS A 108 2.17 -2.66 -8.75
N GLN A 109 2.17 -3.99 -8.67
CA GLN A 109 1.19 -4.78 -7.93
C GLN A 109 1.93 -5.58 -6.86
N LEU A 110 1.26 -5.82 -5.74
CA LEU A 110 1.78 -6.67 -4.68
C LEU A 110 1.21 -8.07 -4.86
N LEU A 111 2.08 -9.05 -5.03
CA LEU A 111 1.73 -10.46 -5.08
C LEU A 111 1.94 -11.06 -3.69
N PHE A 112 0.85 -11.46 -3.05
CA PHE A 112 0.87 -12.15 -1.77
C PHE A 112 0.95 -13.65 -2.02
N LYS A 113 2.03 -14.27 -1.58
CA LYS A 113 2.28 -15.71 -1.71
C LYS A 113 2.21 -16.35 -0.34
N TYR A 114 1.07 -16.98 -0.06
CA TYR A 114 0.86 -17.76 1.15
C TYR A 114 1.33 -19.19 0.92
N HIS A 115 2.19 -19.68 1.81
CA HIS A 115 2.71 -21.03 1.71
C HIS A 115 2.89 -21.66 3.10
N GLY A 116 2.71 -22.97 3.20
CA GLY A 116 2.92 -23.69 4.46
C GLY A 116 2.04 -24.93 4.56
N THR A 117 1.51 -25.19 5.75
CA THR A 117 0.66 -26.37 5.98
C THR A 117 -0.63 -26.00 6.69
N ALA A 118 -1.69 -26.73 6.39
CA ALA A 118 -2.97 -26.62 7.06
C ALA A 118 -3.50 -28.01 7.42
N THR A 119 -4.24 -28.12 8.53
CA THR A 119 -4.82 -29.38 9.00
C THR A 119 -6.33 -29.27 8.94
N THR A 120 -6.96 -30.14 8.16
CA THR A 120 -8.42 -30.18 8.00
C THR A 120 -9.11 -30.63 9.28
N PHE A 121 -10.44 -30.44 9.36
CA PHE A 121 -11.22 -30.88 10.51
C PHE A 121 -11.17 -32.40 10.75
N ASP A 122 -10.94 -33.17 9.69
CA ASP A 122 -10.74 -34.63 9.74
C ASP A 122 -9.34 -35.03 10.25
N GLY A 123 -8.47 -34.06 10.54
CA GLY A 123 -7.13 -34.29 11.10
C GLY A 123 -6.05 -34.58 10.07
N LYS A 124 -6.33 -34.39 8.77
CA LYS A 124 -5.32 -34.56 7.70
C LYS A 124 -4.56 -33.25 7.50
N THR A 125 -3.23 -33.31 7.56
CA THR A 125 -2.36 -32.21 7.17
C THR A 125 -2.17 -32.20 5.66
N VAL A 126 -2.30 -31.02 5.06
CA VAL A 126 -2.15 -30.75 3.63
C VAL A 126 -1.23 -29.56 3.43
N ASP A 127 -0.54 -29.52 2.30
CA ASP A 127 0.22 -28.35 1.88
C ASP A 127 -0.77 -27.24 1.47
N PHE A 128 -0.48 -26.02 1.92
CA PHE A 128 -1.26 -24.84 1.60
C PHE A 128 -0.41 -23.93 0.72
N GLU A 129 -0.88 -23.68 -0.49
CA GLU A 129 -0.31 -22.70 -1.42
C GLU A 129 -1.44 -21.83 -1.97
N LYS A 130 -1.28 -20.52 -1.85
CA LYS A 130 -2.25 -19.57 -2.37
C LYS A 130 -1.57 -18.27 -2.76
N GLU A 131 -1.90 -17.79 -3.95
CA GLU A 131 -1.46 -16.49 -4.44
C GLU A 131 -2.64 -15.54 -4.54
N GLU A 132 -2.47 -14.32 -4.04
CA GLU A 132 -3.45 -13.24 -4.17
C GLU A 132 -2.74 -12.00 -4.69
N THR A 133 -3.25 -11.44 -5.79
CA THR A 133 -2.70 -10.21 -6.36
C THR A 133 -3.47 -9.02 -5.82
N VAL A 134 -2.75 -8.08 -5.21
CA VAL A 134 -3.32 -6.79 -4.78
C VAL A 134 -2.79 -5.71 -5.69
N TYR A 135 -3.69 -5.14 -6.49
CA TYR A 135 -3.38 -4.00 -7.36
C TYR A 135 -2.97 -2.80 -6.53
N PHE A 136 -1.78 -2.27 -6.79
CA PHE A 136 -1.24 -1.18 -5.98
C PHE A 136 -1.00 0.14 -6.69
N ASP A 137 -0.36 0.27 -7.84
CA ASP A 137 -0.12 1.58 -8.52
C ASP A 137 0.30 2.74 -7.58
N LEU A 138 1.08 2.42 -6.55
CA LEU A 138 1.78 3.37 -5.70
C LEU A 138 3.27 3.09 -5.94
N ASP A 139 4.07 4.15 -6.07
CA ASP A 139 5.55 4.02 -6.05
C ASP A 139 5.96 3.66 -4.62
N ALA A 140 5.81 2.38 -4.27
CA ALA A 140 6.06 1.84 -2.95
C ALA A 140 7.54 1.48 -2.82
N GLU A 141 8.24 2.05 -1.83
CA GLU A 141 9.57 1.57 -1.47
C GLU A 141 9.46 0.41 -0.47
N ILE A 142 9.43 -0.83 -0.97
CA ILE A 142 9.28 -2.01 -0.11
C ILE A 142 10.53 -2.21 0.76
N THR A 143 10.46 -1.73 2.00
CA THR A 143 11.51 -1.94 2.99
C THR A 143 11.19 -3.16 3.85
N ARG A 144 11.89 -4.28 3.63
CA ARG A 144 11.75 -5.50 4.46
C ARG A 144 12.35 -5.29 5.84
N HIS A 145 11.51 -5.30 6.87
CA HIS A 145 11.97 -5.58 8.24
C HIS A 145 11.85 -7.07 8.52
N ASN A 146 12.98 -7.79 8.45
CA ASN A 146 13.07 -9.12 9.05
C ASN A 146 12.98 -8.93 10.56
N SER A 147 11.85 -9.29 11.16
CA SER A 147 11.78 -9.52 12.60
C SER A 147 12.57 -10.78 12.92
N SER A 148 13.91 -10.64 12.97
CA SER A 148 14.79 -11.69 13.44
C SER A 148 14.58 -11.88 14.94
N SER A 149 13.83 -12.95 15.25
CA SER A 149 13.92 -13.84 16.44
C SER A 149 13.67 -13.22 17.82
#